data_AF-A0A4Y5Z1D3-F1
#
_entry.id   AF-A0A4Y5Z1D3-F1
#
_cell.length_a   1.000
_cell.length_b   1.000
_cell.length_c   1.000
_cell.angle_alpha   90.00
_cell.angle_beta   90.00
_cell.angle_gamma   90.00
#
_symmetry.space_group_name_H-M   'P 1'
#
loop_
_entity.id
_entity.type
_entity.pdbx_description
1 polymer ?
#
loop_
_entity_poly.entity_id
_entity_poly.type
_entity_poly.pdbx_seq_one_letter_code
_entity_poly.pdbx_strand_id
1 'polypeptide(L)'
;MKVKQRMKCAFLAAGLALASGTTTAEVLGPGRSMLTGERLYASTKDYYATLEPDGDLVILHKDGRRIWSTGTHGRGAVKATMQRNGKFVLTTNTGRTVWQTPTRGRHRVFGVGVGGTAMVINARKWKPRDKAAEPHVEAMLARRARLEWQSPTLKVMVQQQREAEAQAAEQRARSERTRRRARP
;
A
#
# COMPACT_ATOMS: atom_id res chain seq x y z
N MET A 1 -34.44 15.99 38.66
CA MET A 1 -35.24 17.09 38.06
C MET A 1 -34.34 17.86 37.08
N LYS A 2 -34.93 18.31 35.97
CA LYS A 2 -34.28 18.91 34.79
C LYS A 2 -33.75 20.33 35.08
N VAL A 3 -32.61 20.70 34.50
CA VAL A 3 -32.41 22.05 33.96
C VAL A 3 -31.79 21.91 32.57
N LYS A 4 -32.62 22.15 31.55
CA LYS A 4 -32.26 22.34 30.15
C LYS A 4 -31.89 23.80 29.98
N GLN A 5 -30.72 24.11 29.45
CA GLN A 5 -30.39 25.47 29.01
C GLN A 5 -30.34 25.51 27.48
N ARG A 6 -31.07 26.49 26.94
CA ARG A 6 -31.48 26.65 25.55
C ARG A 6 -30.41 27.36 24.71
N MET A 7 -30.35 26.96 23.44
CA MET A 7 -29.88 27.64 22.22
C MET A 7 -29.41 29.10 22.33
N LYS A 8 -28.30 29.40 21.65
CA LYS A 8 -28.23 30.53 20.72
C LYS A 8 -27.64 30.08 19.40
N CYS A 9 -28.44 30.19 18.35
CA CYS A 9 -28.00 30.12 16.96
C CYS A 9 -27.13 31.34 16.65
N ALA A 10 -26.06 31.13 15.89
CA ALA A 10 -25.51 32.13 14.98
C ALA A 10 -25.27 31.42 13.65
N PHE A 11 -26.21 31.58 12.73
CA PHE A 11 -25.98 31.29 11.32
C PHE A 11 -25.13 32.43 10.77
N LEU A 12 -23.87 32.14 10.45
CA LEU A 12 -23.09 32.92 9.52
C LEU A 12 -22.93 32.07 8.27
N ALA A 13 -23.55 32.52 7.18
CA ALA A 13 -23.30 31.99 5.85
C ALA A 13 -21.85 32.31 5.48
N ALA A 14 -21.01 31.29 5.38
CA ALA A 14 -19.73 31.34 4.71
C ALA A 14 -19.76 30.24 3.64
N GLY A 15 -19.42 30.61 2.41
CA GLY A 15 -19.67 29.86 1.18
C GLY A 15 -19.36 28.37 1.29
N LEU A 16 -20.19 27.57 0.63
CA LEU A 16 -19.92 26.17 0.37
C LEU A 16 -18.74 26.08 -0.60
N ALA A 17 -17.53 26.25 -0.10
CA ALA A 17 -16.38 25.60 -0.69
C ALA A 17 -16.66 24.10 -0.54
N LEU A 18 -17.00 23.44 -1.65
CA LEU A 18 -16.72 22.03 -1.79
C LEU A 18 -15.20 21.90 -1.75
N ALA A 19 -14.62 21.96 -0.55
CA ALA A 19 -13.37 21.30 -0.30
C ALA A 19 -13.70 19.84 -0.58
N SER A 20 -13.38 19.37 -1.80
CA SER A 20 -13.10 17.97 -2.01
C SER A 20 -11.98 17.66 -1.04
N GLY A 21 -12.36 17.32 0.19
CA GLY A 21 -11.46 16.82 1.19
C GLY A 21 -10.91 15.56 0.57
N THR A 22 -9.73 15.67 -0.05
CA THR A 22 -8.88 14.53 -0.32
C THR A 22 -8.75 13.88 1.03
N THR A 23 -9.52 12.82 1.24
CA THR A 23 -9.42 12.04 2.45
C THR A 23 -8.07 11.39 2.29
N THR A 24 -7.01 12.04 2.78
CA THR A 24 -5.68 11.46 2.95
C THR A 24 -5.82 10.47 4.09
N ALA A 25 -6.67 9.45 3.88
CA ALA A 25 -6.67 8.28 4.71
C ALA A 25 -5.26 7.73 4.55
N GLU A 26 -4.44 7.86 5.58
CA GLU A 26 -3.05 7.41 5.57
C GLU A 26 -2.93 5.87 5.53
N VAL A 27 -4.06 5.17 5.55
CA VAL A 27 -4.21 3.77 5.19
C VAL A 27 -5.41 3.55 4.27
N LEU A 28 -5.36 2.48 3.48
CA LEU A 28 -6.50 1.97 2.73
C LEU A 28 -7.21 0.89 3.54
N GLY A 29 -8.41 1.21 4.03
CA GLY A 29 -9.30 0.23 4.66
C GLY A 29 -10.04 -0.67 3.65
N PRO A 30 -10.79 -1.68 4.11
CA PRO A 30 -11.54 -2.60 3.24
C PRO A 30 -12.49 -1.87 2.28
N GLY A 31 -12.34 -2.13 0.98
CA GLY A 31 -13.09 -1.51 -0.12
C GLY A 31 -12.57 -0.13 -0.55
N ARG A 32 -11.58 0.43 0.14
CA ARG A 32 -10.94 1.69 -0.26
C ARG A 32 -9.89 1.42 -1.32
N SER A 33 -9.74 2.39 -2.20
CA SER A 33 -8.77 2.35 -3.28
C SER A 33 -7.98 3.66 -3.30
N MET A 34 -6.81 3.59 -3.91
CA MET A 34 -6.10 4.75 -4.42
C MET A 34 -5.96 4.64 -5.93
N LEU A 35 -6.05 5.77 -6.61
CA LEU A 35 -5.84 5.91 -8.04
C LEU A 35 -4.40 6.31 -8.35
N THR A 36 -4.10 6.32 -9.65
CA THR A 36 -2.82 6.80 -10.16
C THR A 36 -2.54 8.24 -9.68
N GLY A 37 -1.32 8.50 -9.21
CA GLY A 37 -0.88 9.79 -8.70
C GLY A 37 -1.29 10.11 -7.26
N GLU A 38 -2.26 9.40 -6.69
CA GLU A 38 -2.61 9.55 -5.28
C GLU A 38 -1.49 9.04 -4.37
N ARG A 39 -1.44 9.59 -3.15
CA ARG A 39 -0.38 9.29 -2.18
C ARG A 39 -0.94 8.80 -0.86
N LEU A 40 -0.26 7.81 -0.30
CA LEU A 40 -0.54 7.24 1.01
C LEU A 40 0.68 7.42 1.90
N TYR A 41 0.64 8.38 2.82
CA TYR A 41 1.79 8.71 3.66
C TYR A 41 1.92 7.76 4.85
N ALA A 42 3.17 7.50 5.25
CA ALA A 42 3.47 7.01 6.60
C ALA A 42 3.20 8.12 7.63
N SER A 43 3.08 7.75 8.91
CA SER A 43 2.78 8.71 9.99
C SER A 43 3.80 9.85 10.13
N THR A 44 5.07 9.59 9.84
CA THR A 44 6.13 10.62 9.86
C THR A 44 6.16 11.47 8.59
N LYS A 45 5.43 11.07 7.55
CA LYS A 45 5.42 11.67 6.20
C LYS A 45 6.75 11.65 5.46
N ASP A 46 7.76 10.96 6.01
CA ASP A 46 9.04 10.73 5.34
C ASP A 46 8.92 9.70 4.21
N TYR A 47 7.92 8.83 4.27
CA TYR A 47 7.67 7.82 3.26
C TYR A 47 6.23 7.88 2.78
N TYR A 48 5.99 7.50 1.53
CA TYR A 48 4.65 7.36 0.99
C TYR A 48 4.57 6.31 -0.11
N ALA A 49 3.40 5.70 -0.25
CA ALA A 49 3.05 4.90 -1.40
C ALA A 49 2.43 5.79 -2.48
N THR A 50 2.74 5.53 -3.74
CA THR A 50 2.00 6.10 -4.88
C THR A 50 1.92 5.10 -6.01
N LEU A 51 0.81 5.10 -6.73
CA LEU A 51 0.67 4.36 -7.98
C LEU A 51 1.09 5.29 -9.11
N GLU A 52 2.24 5.03 -9.70
CA GLU A 52 2.81 5.86 -10.76
C GLU A 52 2.04 5.70 -12.08
N PRO A 53 2.10 6.70 -12.98
CA PRO A 53 1.39 6.65 -14.28
C PRO A 53 1.74 5.47 -15.18
N ASP A 54 2.93 4.89 -15.01
CA ASP A 54 3.37 3.69 -15.75
C ASP A 54 2.79 2.38 -15.17
N GLY A 55 2.03 2.46 -14.09
CA GLY A 55 1.36 1.35 -13.42
C GLY A 55 2.21 0.63 -12.39
N ASP A 56 3.31 1.21 -11.93
CA ASP A 56 4.05 0.68 -10.79
C ASP A 56 3.57 1.29 -9.46
N LEU A 57 3.29 0.46 -8.47
CA LEU A 57 3.09 0.94 -7.10
C LEU A 57 4.43 0.96 -6.38
N VAL A 58 4.81 2.13 -5.90
CA VAL A 58 6.12 2.39 -5.31
C VAL A 58 5.98 2.91 -3.89
N ILE A 59 6.94 2.59 -3.03
CA ILE A 59 7.20 3.35 -1.81
C ILE A 59 8.40 4.25 -2.07
N LEU A 60 8.22 5.55 -1.87
CA LEU A 60 9.25 6.56 -1.99
C LEU A 60 9.54 7.16 -0.62
N HIS A 61 10.79 7.57 -0.41
CA HIS A 61 11.14 8.53 0.63
C HIS A 61 10.86 9.95 0.10
N LYS A 62 10.67 10.92 1.01
CA LYS A 62 10.34 12.32 0.68
C LYS A 62 11.38 13.04 -0.19
N ASP A 63 12.62 12.54 -0.22
CA ASP A 63 13.69 13.02 -1.10
C ASP A 63 13.61 12.44 -2.54
N GLY A 64 12.59 11.63 -2.84
CA GLY A 64 12.39 10.99 -4.14
C GLY A 64 13.07 9.62 -4.28
N ARG A 65 13.85 9.16 -3.28
CA ARG A 65 14.49 7.85 -3.35
C ARG A 65 13.45 6.73 -3.31
N ARG A 66 13.52 5.82 -4.28
CA ARG A 66 12.69 4.61 -4.34
C ARG A 66 13.15 3.58 -3.32
N ILE A 67 12.25 3.18 -2.42
CA ILE A 67 12.51 2.23 -1.34
C ILE A 67 11.99 0.84 -1.70
N TRP A 68 10.83 0.77 -2.35
CA TRP A 68 10.23 -0.48 -2.77
C TRP A 68 9.35 -0.27 -4.01
N SER A 69 9.14 -1.33 -4.77
CA SER A 69 8.31 -1.35 -5.98
C SER A 69 7.61 -2.71 -6.12
N THR A 70 6.40 -2.70 -6.67
CA THR A 70 5.69 -3.92 -7.08
C THR A 70 6.25 -4.58 -8.33
N GLY A 71 7.07 -3.86 -9.11
CA GLY A 71 7.61 -4.32 -10.40
C GLY A 71 6.54 -4.43 -11.49
N THR A 72 5.48 -3.61 -11.43
CA THR A 72 4.36 -3.65 -12.38
C THR A 72 4.40 -2.54 -13.43
N HIS A 73 5.52 -1.84 -13.53
CA HIS A 73 5.80 -0.90 -14.62
C HIS A 73 5.40 -1.50 -15.99
N GLY A 74 4.69 -0.71 -16.80
CA GLY A 74 4.24 -1.10 -18.13
C GLY A 74 3.09 -2.11 -18.17
N ARG A 75 2.58 -2.57 -17.01
CA ARG A 75 1.45 -3.53 -16.96
C ARG A 75 0.08 -2.86 -16.92
N GLY A 76 0.03 -1.53 -16.90
CA GLY A 76 -1.19 -0.73 -17.03
C GLY A 76 -2.08 -0.75 -15.79
N ALA A 77 -1.52 -0.91 -14.59
CA ALA A 77 -2.28 -0.71 -13.37
C ALA A 77 -2.71 0.75 -13.25
N VAL A 78 -3.98 1.00 -12.93
CA VAL A 78 -4.52 2.37 -12.74
C VAL A 78 -5.15 2.56 -11.36
N LYS A 79 -5.37 1.46 -10.64
CA LYS A 79 -6.06 1.45 -9.36
C LYS A 79 -5.47 0.39 -8.43
N ALA A 80 -5.18 0.79 -7.20
CA ALA A 80 -4.79 -0.09 -6.12
C ALA A 80 -5.91 -0.15 -5.06
N THR A 81 -6.38 -1.33 -4.71
CA THR A 81 -7.54 -1.52 -3.83
C THR A 81 -7.23 -2.48 -2.70
N MET A 82 -7.52 -2.08 -1.46
CA MET A 82 -7.59 -3.00 -0.33
C MET A 82 -8.96 -3.68 -0.36
N GLN A 83 -9.08 -4.84 -1.00
CA GLN A 83 -10.36 -5.53 -1.19
C GLN A 83 -10.93 -6.05 0.14
N ARG A 84 -12.27 -6.17 0.21
CA ARG A 84 -12.98 -6.66 1.42
C ARG A 84 -12.67 -8.12 1.77
N ASN A 85 -12.16 -8.89 0.82
CA ASN A 85 -11.70 -10.27 0.99
C ASN A 85 -10.28 -10.39 1.60
N GLY A 86 -9.62 -9.25 1.84
CA GLY A 86 -8.32 -9.21 2.50
C GLY A 86 -7.11 -9.17 1.57
N LYS A 87 -7.32 -9.06 0.26
CA LYS A 87 -6.24 -8.87 -0.71
C LYS A 87 -6.04 -7.40 -1.02
N PHE A 88 -4.80 -6.93 -1.01
CA PHE A 88 -4.45 -5.67 -1.63
C PHE A 88 -4.06 -5.94 -3.09
N VAL A 89 -4.72 -5.27 -4.04
CA VAL A 89 -4.72 -5.64 -5.46
C VAL A 89 -4.46 -4.43 -6.35
N LEU A 90 -3.57 -4.60 -7.33
CA LEU A 90 -3.41 -3.66 -8.45
C LEU A 90 -4.21 -4.14 -9.65
N THR A 91 -5.00 -3.24 -10.23
CA THR A 91 -5.89 -3.54 -11.35
C THR A 91 -5.72 -2.56 -12.51
N THR A 92 -5.87 -3.08 -13.74
CA THR A 92 -6.00 -2.26 -14.95
C THR A 92 -7.35 -1.56 -15.02
N ASN A 93 -7.52 -0.65 -16.00
CA ASN A 93 -8.79 0.02 -16.23
C ASN A 93 -9.94 -0.95 -16.59
N THR A 94 -9.61 -2.11 -17.16
CA THR A 94 -10.57 -3.19 -17.47
C THR A 94 -10.86 -4.11 -16.28
N GLY A 95 -10.28 -3.83 -15.10
CA GLY A 95 -10.45 -4.62 -13.89
C GLY A 95 -9.57 -5.88 -13.81
N ARG A 96 -8.63 -6.08 -14.76
CA ARG A 96 -7.69 -7.20 -14.71
C ARG A 96 -6.68 -6.99 -13.59
N THR A 97 -6.53 -7.98 -12.71
CA THR A 97 -5.49 -7.99 -11.68
C THR A 97 -4.11 -8.16 -12.30
N VAL A 98 -3.16 -7.28 -11.96
CA VAL A 98 -1.76 -7.39 -12.39
C VAL A 98 -0.81 -7.79 -11.26
N TRP A 99 -1.21 -7.53 -10.01
CA TRP A 99 -0.47 -7.90 -8.81
C TRP A 99 -1.41 -7.96 -7.60
N GLN A 100 -1.10 -8.81 -6.62
CA GLN A 100 -1.84 -8.88 -5.36
C GLN A 100 -0.95 -9.37 -4.21
N THR A 101 -1.26 -8.96 -2.99
CA THR A 101 -0.68 -9.58 -1.79
C THR A 101 -1.21 -10.99 -1.56
N PRO A 102 -0.42 -11.90 -0.94
CA PRO A 102 -0.85 -13.25 -0.57
C PRO A 102 -1.71 -13.27 0.71
N THR A 103 -2.45 -12.19 1.00
CA THR A 103 -3.25 -12.05 2.22
C THR A 103 -4.72 -12.36 1.97
N ARG A 104 -5.44 -12.77 3.01
CA ARG A 104 -6.88 -13.12 2.97
C ARG A 104 -7.58 -12.72 4.27
N GLY A 105 -8.90 -12.66 4.24
CA GLY A 105 -9.74 -12.44 5.41
C GLY A 105 -10.27 -11.01 5.56
N ARG A 106 -11.19 -10.80 6.50
CA ARG A 106 -11.80 -9.48 6.73
C ARG A 106 -10.89 -8.58 7.57
N HIS A 107 -11.22 -7.29 7.61
CA HIS A 107 -10.54 -6.29 8.47
C HIS A 107 -9.05 -6.10 8.14
N ARG A 108 -8.69 -6.31 6.87
CA ARG A 108 -7.34 -6.00 6.38
C ARG A 108 -7.27 -4.54 5.98
N VAL A 109 -6.15 -3.93 6.33
CA VAL A 109 -5.82 -2.53 6.03
C VAL A 109 -4.46 -2.54 5.36
N PHE A 110 -4.30 -1.75 4.31
CA PHE A 110 -3.03 -1.51 3.65
C PHE A 110 -2.47 -0.15 4.06
N GLY A 111 -1.16 -0.06 4.30
CA GLY A 111 -0.51 1.19 4.65
C GLY A 111 1.00 1.17 4.48
N VAL A 112 1.63 2.29 4.81
CA VAL A 112 3.08 2.48 4.79
C VAL A 112 3.62 2.58 6.20
N GLY A 113 4.57 1.71 6.55
CA GLY A 113 5.29 1.77 7.82
C GLY A 113 6.35 2.87 7.82
N VAL A 114 6.76 3.30 9.01
CA VAL A 114 7.74 4.41 9.18
C VAL A 114 9.15 4.08 8.65
N GLY A 115 9.43 2.80 8.37
CA GLY A 115 10.67 2.35 7.74
C GLY A 115 10.63 2.28 6.21
N GLY A 116 9.59 2.83 5.58
CA GLY A 116 9.44 2.78 4.12
C GLY A 116 9.01 1.40 3.58
N THR A 117 8.23 0.65 4.37
CA THR A 117 7.71 -0.66 3.95
C THR A 117 6.21 -0.61 3.68
N ALA A 118 5.78 -1.32 2.65
CA ALA A 118 4.36 -1.56 2.41
C ALA A 118 3.88 -2.67 3.33
N MET A 119 2.74 -2.48 3.98
CA MET A 119 2.21 -3.42 4.98
C MET A 119 0.73 -3.71 4.75
N VAL A 120 0.35 -4.96 4.99
CA VAL A 120 -1.05 -5.36 5.21
C VAL A 120 -1.19 -5.81 6.65
N ILE A 121 -2.13 -5.18 7.35
CA ILE A 121 -2.38 -5.39 8.78
C ILE A 121 -3.79 -5.91 8.98
N ASN A 122 -3.93 -6.86 9.90
CA ASN A 122 -5.20 -7.27 10.45
C ASN A 122 -5.60 -6.35 11.61
N ALA A 123 -6.52 -5.43 11.32
CA ALA A 123 -7.02 -4.43 12.25
C ALA A 123 -8.26 -4.90 13.03
N ARG A 124 -8.60 -6.21 13.04
CA ARG A 124 -9.84 -6.72 13.69
C ARG A 124 -9.95 -6.33 15.16
N LYS A 125 -8.84 -6.35 15.90
CA LYS A 125 -8.81 -6.04 17.34
C LYS A 125 -8.49 -4.57 17.63
N TRP A 126 -8.18 -3.80 16.59
CA TRP A 126 -7.87 -2.38 16.74
C TRP A 126 -9.15 -1.59 16.98
N LYS A 127 -9.14 -0.73 17.99
CA LYS A 127 -10.22 0.20 18.32
C LYS A 127 -9.59 1.59 18.51
N PRO A 128 -9.88 2.55 17.61
CA PRO A 128 -9.37 3.91 17.77
C PRO A 128 -9.92 4.52 19.07
N ARG A 129 -9.08 5.26 19.80
CA ARG A 129 -9.52 6.05 20.97
C ARG A 129 -10.34 7.26 20.51
N ASP A 130 -9.89 7.89 19.45
CA ASP A 130 -10.59 8.94 18.72
C ASP A 130 -10.73 8.48 17.26
N LYS A 131 -11.96 8.48 16.74
CA LYS A 131 -12.26 8.06 15.37
C LYS A 131 -11.58 8.97 14.33
N ALA A 132 -11.21 10.19 14.70
CA ALA A 132 -10.55 11.15 13.83
C ALA A 132 -9.02 11.02 13.82
N ALA A 133 -8.41 10.46 14.87
CA ALA A 133 -7.01 10.80 15.16
C ALA A 133 -5.94 9.88 14.56
N GLU A 134 -6.16 8.58 14.32
CA GLU A 134 -5.00 7.72 13.98
C GLU A 134 -5.31 6.58 13.00
N PRO A 135 -5.33 6.84 11.68
CA PRO A 135 -5.41 5.80 10.66
C PRO A 135 -4.04 5.25 10.27
N HIS A 136 -2.96 5.35 11.06
CA HIS A 136 -1.62 4.92 10.61
C HIS A 136 -1.27 3.50 11.04
N VAL A 137 -0.37 2.86 10.28
CA VAL A 137 0.13 1.49 10.48
C VAL A 137 0.67 1.28 11.91
N GLU A 138 1.56 2.14 12.39
CA GLU A 138 2.23 1.96 13.68
C GLU A 138 1.27 2.03 14.87
N ALA A 139 0.32 2.98 14.83
CA ALA A 139 -0.71 3.11 15.85
C ALA A 139 -1.61 1.86 15.91
N MET A 140 -1.85 1.22 14.77
CA MET A 140 -2.59 -0.04 14.72
C MET A 140 -1.79 -1.19 15.36
N LEU A 141 -0.51 -1.34 14.97
CA LEU A 141 0.36 -2.40 15.48
C LEU A 141 0.60 -2.29 16.99
N ALA A 142 0.79 -1.07 17.51
CA ALA A 142 0.90 -0.81 18.95
C ALA A 142 -0.35 -1.25 19.74
N ARG A 143 -1.49 -1.43 19.08
CA ARG A 143 -2.81 -1.64 19.69
C ARG A 143 -3.47 -2.93 19.21
N ARG A 144 -2.73 -4.04 19.30
CA ARG A 144 -3.19 -5.43 19.06
C ARG A 144 -3.56 -5.76 17.61
N ALA A 145 -3.32 -4.88 16.65
CA ALA A 145 -3.34 -5.28 15.25
C ALA A 145 -2.17 -6.24 14.99
N ARG A 146 -2.29 -7.05 13.94
CA ARG A 146 -1.25 -8.02 13.57
C ARG A 146 -0.77 -7.77 12.16
N LEU A 147 0.54 -7.79 11.99
CA LEU A 147 1.14 -7.79 10.66
C LEU A 147 0.81 -9.10 9.95
N GLU A 148 0.30 -9.01 8.72
CA GLU A 148 -0.08 -10.17 7.91
C GLU A 148 0.81 -10.30 6.68
N TRP A 149 1.30 -9.18 6.16
CA TRP A 149 2.28 -9.14 5.09
C TRP A 149 3.05 -7.83 5.15
N GLN A 150 4.32 -7.89 4.75
CA GLN A 150 5.20 -6.75 4.61
C GLN A 150 6.04 -6.91 3.35
N SER A 151 6.29 -5.82 2.64
CA SER A 151 7.25 -5.80 1.54
C SER A 151 8.65 -6.19 2.02
N PRO A 152 9.44 -6.93 1.21
CA PRO A 152 10.86 -7.10 1.48
C PRO A 152 11.56 -5.75 1.65
N THR A 153 12.55 -5.68 2.53
CA THR A 153 13.40 -4.48 2.66
C THR A 153 14.39 -4.42 1.49
N LEU A 154 14.93 -3.24 1.21
CA LEU A 154 15.94 -3.04 0.15
C LEU A 154 17.08 -4.07 0.21
N LYS A 155 17.59 -4.39 1.40
CA LYS A 155 18.65 -5.40 1.58
C LYS A 155 18.19 -6.78 1.09
N VAL A 156 16.98 -7.18 1.45
CA VAL A 156 16.40 -8.46 1.03
C VAL A 156 16.12 -8.47 -0.47
N MET A 157 15.64 -7.36 -1.03
CA MET A 157 15.41 -7.25 -2.48
C MET A 157 16.69 -7.39 -3.29
N VAL A 158 17.75 -6.67 -2.91
CA VAL A 158 19.04 -6.74 -3.61
C VAL A 158 19.63 -8.14 -3.53
N GLN A 159 19.51 -8.80 -2.38
CA GLN A 159 19.96 -10.18 -2.22
C GLN A 159 19.16 -11.14 -3.11
N GLN A 160 17.83 -11.05 -3.08
CA GLN A 160 16.95 -11.90 -3.91
C GLN A 160 17.18 -11.67 -5.40
N GLN A 161 17.43 -10.44 -5.83
CA GLN A 161 17.73 -10.13 -7.22
C GLN A 161 19.05 -10.76 -7.67
N ARG A 162 20.11 -10.65 -6.86
CA ARG A 162 21.41 -11.29 -7.14
C ARG A 162 21.29 -12.80 -7.21
N GLU A 163 20.52 -13.40 -6.31
CA GLU A 163 20.25 -14.84 -6.31
C GLU A 163 19.45 -15.26 -7.55
N ALA A 164 18.43 -14.50 -7.92
CA ALA A 164 17.64 -14.76 -9.12
C ALA A 164 18.48 -14.63 -10.41
N GLU A 165 19.36 -13.63 -10.48
CA GLU A 165 20.29 -13.45 -11.59
C GLU A 165 21.33 -14.58 -11.65
N ALA A 166 21.87 -15.00 -10.51
CA ALA A 166 22.77 -16.14 -10.42
C ALA A 166 22.09 -17.44 -10.88
N GLN A 167 20.85 -17.69 -10.44
CA GLN A 167 20.05 -18.84 -10.86
C GLN A 167 19.75 -18.79 -12.37
N ALA A 168 19.39 -17.62 -12.91
CA ALA A 168 19.14 -17.46 -14.34
C ALA A 168 20.42 -17.67 -15.17
N ALA A 169 21.57 -17.18 -14.69
CA ALA A 169 22.87 -17.40 -15.31
C ALA A 169 23.25 -18.89 -15.30
N GLU A 170 23.03 -19.59 -14.19
CA GLU A 170 23.27 -21.02 -14.08
C GLU A 170 22.36 -21.83 -15.03
N GLN A 171 21.07 -21.49 -15.11
CA GLN A 171 20.13 -22.11 -16.05
C GLN A 171 20.56 -21.90 -17.50
N ARG A 172 21.05 -20.70 -17.85
CA ARG A 172 21.60 -20.40 -19.19
C ARG A 172 22.87 -21.19 -19.47
N ALA A 173 23.81 -21.26 -18.53
CA ALA A 173 25.05 -22.03 -18.70
C ALA A 173 24.74 -23.54 -18.85
N ARG A 174 23.77 -24.06 -18.10
CA ARG A 174 23.30 -25.44 -18.21
C ARG A 174 22.67 -25.72 -19.57
N SER A 175 21.77 -24.85 -20.04
CA SER A 175 21.14 -25.03 -21.35
C SER A 175 22.14 -24.94 -22.50
N GLU A 176 23.13 -24.04 -22.40
CA GLU A 176 24.20 -23.92 -23.39
C GLU A 176 25.12 -25.14 -23.39
N ARG A 177 25.50 -25.67 -22.22
CA ARG A 177 26.27 -26.93 -22.12
C ARG A 177 25.53 -28.10 -22.74
N THR A 178 24.23 -28.23 -22.49
CA THR A 178 23.39 -29.26 -23.13
C THR A 178 23.33 -29.07 -24.65
N ARG A 179 23.17 -27.83 -25.13
CA ARG A 179 23.15 -27.52 -26.57
C ARG A 179 24.48 -27.82 -27.26
N ARG A 180 25.61 -27.51 -26.62
CA ARG A 180 26.95 -27.81 -27.15
C ARG A 180 27.21 -29.32 -27.21
N ARG A 181 26.73 -30.10 -26.23
CA ARG A 181 26.82 -31.56 -26.23
C ARG A 181 25.92 -32.25 -27.26
N ALA A 182 24.82 -31.59 -27.67
CA ALA A 182 23.87 -32.11 -28.64
C ALA A 182 24.19 -31.74 -30.10
N ARG A 183 25.27 -31.00 -30.37
CA ARG A 183 25.77 -30.77 -31.73
C ARG A 183 26.58 -31.99 -32.18
N PRO A 184 26.21 -32.65 -33.30
CA PRO A 184 26.99 -33.74 -33.87
C PRO A 184 28.34 -33.27 -34.40
#